data_AF-A0A379WQE9-F1
#
_entry.id   AF-A0A379WQE9-F1
#
_cell.length_a   1.000
_cell.length_b   1.000
_cell.length_c   1.000
_cell.angle_alpha   90.00
_cell.angle_beta   90.00
_cell.angle_gamma   90.00
#
_symmetry.space_group_name_H-M   'P 1'
#
loop_
_entity.id
_entity.type
_entity.pdbx_description
1 polymer ?
#
loop_
_entity_poly.entity_id
_entity_poly.type
_entity_poly.pdbx_seq_one_letter_code
_entity_poly.pdbx_strand_id
1 'polypeptide(L)'
;MRLLGPNSLGLLAPWPRAECQLFSRPIKQGKLAFISQSAAVSNTILDWAQQREMGFSYFIALGDSLDIDVDELLDYLARDSKTSAILLYLEQLSDAAVLFPPPVALHVTNRFW
;
A
#
# COMPACT_ATOMS: atom_id res chain seq x y z
N MET A 1 19.64 2.18 -8.89
CA MET A 1 18.36 2.88 -9.13
C MET A 1 17.27 1.84 -8.94
N ARG A 2 16.18 2.17 -8.24
CA ARG A 2 15.07 1.24 -7.98
C ARG A 2 13.78 1.73 -8.63
N LEU A 3 12.95 0.80 -9.10
CA LEU A 3 11.76 1.06 -9.91
C LEU A 3 10.50 0.53 -9.24
N LEU A 4 9.47 1.39 -9.19
CA LEU A 4 8.13 1.04 -8.73
C LEU A 4 7.25 0.79 -9.96
N GLY A 5 6.66 -0.40 -10.08
CA GLY A 5 5.95 -0.84 -11.28
C GLY A 5 6.70 -1.95 -12.05
N PRO A 6 6.48 -2.10 -13.37
CA PRO A 6 5.65 -1.29 -14.30
C PRO A 6 4.14 -1.37 -14.02
N ASN A 7 3.33 -0.61 -14.78
CA ASN A 7 1.86 -0.51 -14.64
C ASN A 7 1.35 -0.03 -13.26
N SER A 8 2.21 0.64 -12.51
CA SER A 8 1.88 1.28 -11.25
C SER A 8 1.09 2.58 -11.45
N LEU A 9 0.16 2.89 -10.54
CA LEU A 9 -0.45 4.23 -10.42
C LEU A 9 0.37 5.18 -9.55
N GLY A 10 1.43 4.66 -8.93
CA GLY A 10 2.38 5.39 -8.11
C GLY A 10 2.17 5.19 -6.60
N LEU A 11 2.74 6.13 -5.86
CA LEU A 11 2.68 6.21 -4.40
C LEU A 11 2.12 7.57 -3.99
N LEU A 12 1.32 7.59 -2.92
CA LEU A 12 0.93 8.80 -2.21
C LEU A 12 1.33 8.71 -0.75
N ALA A 13 1.81 9.83 -0.22
CA ALA A 13 2.00 9.99 1.20
C ALA A 13 1.61 11.43 1.60
N PRO A 14 0.72 11.63 2.59
CA PRO A 14 0.16 12.94 2.93
C PRO A 14 1.10 13.77 3.83
N TRP A 15 2.41 13.55 3.72
CA TRP A 15 3.40 14.19 4.58
C TRP A 15 3.97 15.44 3.90
N PRO A 16 4.25 16.54 4.63
CA PRO A 16 4.69 17.83 4.05
C PRO A 16 5.97 17.81 3.21
N ARG A 17 6.70 16.69 3.15
CA ARG A 17 7.94 16.50 2.37
C ARG A 17 7.88 15.33 1.38
N ALA A 18 6.70 14.76 1.13
CA ALA A 18 6.53 13.69 0.17
C ALA A 18 6.27 14.25 -1.23
N GLU A 19 7.35 14.52 -1.97
CA GLU A 19 7.29 14.92 -3.38
C GLU A 19 7.20 13.69 -4.28
N CYS A 20 6.08 12.97 -4.18
CA CYS A 20 5.68 11.98 -5.17
C CYS A 20 4.17 11.86 -5.09
N GLN A 21 3.49 12.58 -5.98
CA GLN A 21 2.05 12.41 -6.20
C GLN A 21 1.87 12.19 -7.70
N LEU A 22 1.79 10.92 -8.11
CA LEU A 22 1.36 10.56 -9.46
C LEU A 22 -0.18 10.50 -9.57
N PHE A 23 -0.89 10.56 -8.43
CA PHE A 23 -2.34 10.66 -8.42
C PHE A 23 -2.78 12.11 -8.38
N SER A 24 -3.79 12.44 -9.16
CA SER A 24 -4.41 13.77 -9.26
C SER A 24 -5.27 14.15 -8.04
N ARG A 25 -5.15 13.42 -6.92
CA ARG A 25 -6.01 13.58 -5.75
C ARG A 25 -5.24 13.47 -4.44
N PRO A 26 -5.41 14.44 -3.52
CA PRO A 26 -4.79 14.35 -2.21
C PRO A 26 -5.51 13.31 -1.34
N ILE A 27 -4.73 12.59 -0.54
CA ILE A 27 -5.23 11.71 0.54
C ILE A 27 -5.16 12.45 1.88
N LYS A 28 -6.10 12.16 2.79
CA LYS A 28 -6.04 12.67 4.16
C LYS A 28 -4.94 11.93 4.94
N GLN A 29 -4.35 12.61 5.92
CA GLN A 29 -3.39 11.99 6.82
C GLN A 29 -4.07 10.97 7.72
N GLY A 30 -3.54 9.76 7.76
CA GLY A 30 -3.99 8.68 8.63
C GLY A 30 -2.84 7.77 9.06
N LYS A 31 -3.19 6.64 9.68
CA LYS A 31 -2.23 5.63 10.17
C LYS A 31 -2.32 4.27 9.45
N LEU A 32 -3.19 4.17 8.44
CA LEU A 32 -3.36 2.97 7.64
C LEU A 32 -2.48 3.08 6.39
N ALA A 33 -1.59 2.13 6.15
CA ALA A 33 -0.95 2.00 4.86
C ALA A 33 -1.78 1.08 3.96
N PHE A 34 -1.80 1.36 2.66
CA PHE A 34 -2.43 0.53 1.64
C PHE A 34 -1.41 0.13 0.58
N ILE A 35 -1.34 -1.15 0.25
CA ILE A 35 -0.54 -1.69 -0.85
C ILE A 35 -1.45 -2.54 -1.74
N SER A 36 -1.42 -2.30 -3.04
CA SER A 36 -2.16 -3.11 -4.02
C SER A 36 -1.38 -3.31 -5.31
N GLN A 37 -1.37 -4.55 -5.83
CA GLN A 37 -0.87 -4.85 -7.17
C GLN A 37 -1.87 -4.47 -8.28
N SER A 38 -3.16 -4.31 -7.94
CA SER A 38 -4.20 -3.97 -8.90
C SER A 38 -4.46 -2.46 -8.95
N ALA A 39 -4.32 -1.88 -10.14
CA ALA A 39 -4.64 -0.48 -10.41
C ALA A 39 -6.15 -0.19 -10.25
N ALA A 40 -7.01 -1.12 -10.69
CA ALA A 40 -8.46 -0.97 -10.59
C ALA A 40 -8.91 -0.92 -9.12
N VAL A 41 -8.43 -1.87 -8.30
CA VAL A 41 -8.72 -1.91 -6.86
C VAL A 41 -8.19 -0.66 -6.16
N SER A 42 -6.99 -0.21 -6.53
CA SER A 42 -6.41 1.02 -5.98
C SER A 42 -7.34 2.22 -6.22
N ASN A 43 -7.81 2.43 -7.45
CA ASN A 43 -8.74 3.53 -7.73
C ASN A 43 -10.06 3.40 -6.95
N THR A 44 -10.63 2.20 -6.87
CA THR A 44 -11.88 1.97 -6.12
C THR A 44 -11.71 2.26 -4.63
N ILE A 45 -10.62 1.79 -4.00
CA ILE A 45 -10.36 2.04 -2.59
C ILE A 45 -10.07 3.52 -2.35
N LEU A 46 -9.36 4.18 -3.26
CA LEU A 46 -9.10 5.62 -3.17
C LEU A 46 -10.40 6.42 -3.22
N ASP A 47 -11.28 6.14 -4.19
CA ASP A 47 -12.60 6.78 -4.32
C ASP A 47 -13.45 6.58 -3.06
N TRP A 48 -13.52 5.34 -2.57
CA TRP A 48 -14.24 5.00 -1.35
C TRP A 48 -13.68 5.71 -0.11
N ALA A 49 -12.36 5.75 0.04
CA ALA A 49 -11.70 6.41 1.16
C ALA A 49 -11.95 7.92 1.15
N GLN A 50 -11.97 8.55 -0.03
CA GLN A 50 -12.32 9.96 -0.17
C GLN A 50 -13.75 10.25 0.28
N GLN A 51 -14.71 9.43 -0.15
CA GLN A 51 -16.12 9.58 0.25
C GLN A 51 -16.33 9.41 1.76
N ARG A 52 -15.52 8.56 2.40
CA ARG A 52 -15.58 8.29 3.85
C ARG A 52 -14.63 9.11 4.69
N GLU A 53 -13.93 10.07 4.07
CA GLU A 53 -12.94 10.89 4.74
C GLU A 53 -11.83 10.08 5.45
N MET A 54 -11.55 8.88 4.94
CA MET A 54 -10.53 7.99 5.49
C MET A 54 -9.14 8.46 5.05
N GLY A 55 -8.21 8.51 6.00
CA GLY A 55 -6.81 8.88 5.76
C GLY A 55 -5.88 7.68 5.69
N PHE A 56 -4.76 7.86 4.99
CA PHE A 56 -3.69 6.86 4.87
C PHE A 56 -2.37 7.43 5.39
N SER A 57 -1.47 6.55 5.85
CA SER A 57 -0.07 6.90 6.05
C SER A 57 0.71 6.82 4.73
N TYR A 58 0.44 5.78 3.95
CA TYR A 58 0.93 5.55 2.60
C TYR A 58 -0.15 4.88 1.75
N PHE A 59 -0.23 5.24 0.47
CA PHE A 59 -1.09 4.58 -0.50
C PHE A 59 -0.24 4.19 -1.71
N ILE A 60 -0.03 2.89 -1.91
CA ILE A 60 0.96 2.35 -2.84
C ILE A 60 0.25 1.44 -3.84
N ALA A 61 0.15 1.87 -5.08
CA ALA A 61 -0.32 1.03 -6.19
C ALA A 61 0.92 0.44 -6.87
N LEU A 62 1.30 -0.77 -6.49
CA LEU A 62 2.58 -1.37 -6.86
C LEU A 62 2.66 -1.77 -8.33
N GLY A 63 1.54 -2.18 -8.94
CA GLY A 63 1.53 -2.77 -10.28
C GLY A 63 2.25 -4.13 -10.31
N ASP A 64 3.01 -4.38 -11.36
CA ASP A 64 3.59 -5.69 -11.66
C ASP A 64 4.78 -6.08 -10.76
N SER A 65 5.23 -5.18 -9.88
CA SER A 65 6.25 -5.47 -8.85
C SER A 65 7.58 -6.03 -9.41
N LEU A 66 8.09 -5.47 -10.51
CA LEU A 66 9.25 -6.04 -11.22
C LEU A 66 10.60 -5.86 -10.48
N ASP A 67 10.72 -4.81 -9.67
CA ASP A 67 11.94 -4.49 -8.90
C ASP A 67 11.61 -4.27 -7.42
N ILE A 68 10.68 -3.36 -7.11
CA ILE A 68 10.16 -3.23 -5.75
C ILE A 68 9.03 -4.24 -5.57
N ASP A 69 9.20 -5.16 -4.63
CA ASP A 69 8.20 -6.15 -4.24
C ASP A 69 7.59 -5.82 -2.86
N VAL A 70 6.55 -6.57 -2.51
CA VAL A 70 5.68 -6.32 -1.36
C VAL A 70 6.41 -6.55 -0.04
N ASP A 71 7.28 -7.54 0.05
CA ASP A 71 8.08 -7.87 1.24
C ASP A 71 8.93 -6.66 1.68
N GLU A 72 9.58 -6.01 0.73
CA GLU A 72 10.40 -4.83 1.01
C GLU A 72 9.55 -3.64 1.47
N LEU A 73 8.36 -3.47 0.89
CA LEU A 73 7.41 -2.45 1.33
C LEU A 73 6.87 -2.74 2.72
N LEU A 74 6.55 -3.99 3.03
CA LEU A 74 6.13 -4.41 4.36
C LEU A 74 7.22 -4.17 5.39
N ASP A 75 8.47 -4.52 5.06
CA ASP A 75 9.62 -4.27 5.90
C ASP A 75 9.83 -2.77 6.19
N TYR A 76 9.70 -1.94 5.15
CA TYR A 76 9.77 -0.50 5.30
C TYR A 76 8.65 0.04 6.19
N LEU A 77 7.40 -0.33 5.90
CA LEU A 77 6.22 0.18 6.61
C LEU A 77 6.13 -0.32 8.06
N ALA A 78 6.60 -1.54 8.34
CA ALA A 78 6.64 -2.08 9.69
C ALA A 78 7.54 -1.27 10.64
N ARG A 79 8.55 -0.58 10.09
CA ARG A 79 9.49 0.27 10.84
C ARG A 79 9.09 1.75 10.85
N ASP A 80 8.08 2.14 10.06
CA ASP A 80 7.63 3.52 9.97
C ASP A 80 6.65 3.86 11.10
N SER A 81 7.03 4.82 11.95
CA SER A 81 6.23 5.25 13.11
C SER A 81 4.88 5.89 12.74
N LYS A 82 4.66 6.21 11.47
CA LYS A 82 3.41 6.83 11.00
C LYS A 82 2.38 5.78 10.58
N THR A 83 2.81 4.53 10.40
CA THR A 83 1.97 3.40 9.99
C THR A 83 1.67 2.52 11.20
N SER A 84 0.38 2.26 11.45
CA SER A 84 -0.07 1.40 12.55
C SER A 84 -0.77 0.13 12.06
N ALA A 85 -1.27 0.14 10.82
CA ALA A 85 -1.86 -1.02 10.17
C ALA A 85 -1.54 -0.97 8.67
N ILE A 86 -1.46 -2.13 8.04
CA ILE A 86 -1.23 -2.26 6.60
C ILE A 86 -2.39 -3.07 6.01
N LEU A 87 -3.09 -2.49 5.04
CA LEU A 87 -4.08 -3.15 4.21
C LEU A 87 -3.40 -3.59 2.91
N LEU A 88 -3.48 -4.88 2.60
CA LEU A 88 -2.75 -5.49 1.51
C LEU A 88 -3.71 -6.18 0.54
N TYR A 89 -3.60 -5.84 -0.75
CA TYR A 89 -4.29 -6.53 -1.84
C TYR A 89 -3.27 -7.11 -2.83
N LEU A 90 -3.14 -8.43 -2.85
CA LEU A 90 -2.24 -9.16 -3.75
C LEU A 90 -3.04 -10.03 -4.70
N GLU A 91 -2.69 -10.01 -5.98
CA GLU A 91 -3.23 -10.96 -6.95
C GLU A 91 -2.43 -12.26 -6.96
N GLN A 92 -1.13 -12.18 -6.69
CA GLN A 92 -0.22 -13.32 -6.60
C GLN A 92 0.61 -13.22 -5.32
N LEU A 93 0.61 -14.30 -4.52
CA LEU A 93 1.57 -14.47 -3.44
C LEU A 93 2.78 -15.23 -3.94
N SER A 94 3.89 -14.52 -4.15
CA SER A 94 5.20 -15.12 -4.26
C SER A 94 5.69 -15.46 -2.84
N ASP A 95 5.82 -16.75 -2.56
CA ASP A 95 6.43 -17.33 -1.34
C ASP A 95 6.07 -16.65 0.01
N ALA A 96 4.89 -16.98 0.54
CA ALA A 96 4.34 -16.43 1.78
C ALA A 96 5.26 -16.56 3.02
N ALA A 97 6.19 -17.51 3.02
CA ALA A 97 7.14 -17.71 4.10
C ALA A 97 8.21 -16.61 4.18
N VAL A 98 8.57 -16.00 3.04
CA VAL A 98 9.51 -14.88 2.97
C VAL A 98 8.81 -13.56 3.28
N LEU A 99 7.55 -13.44 2.87
CA LEU A 99 6.75 -12.23 3.00
C LEU A 99 6.40 -11.84 4.46
N PHE A 100 6.37 -12.82 5.38
CA PHE A 100 5.95 -12.62 6.77
C PHE A 100 6.91 -13.25 7.78
N PRO A 101 8.10 -12.65 8.01
CA PRO A 101 8.93 -13.04 9.14
C PRO A 101 8.20 -12.70 10.46
N PRO A 102 8.32 -13.53 11.52
CA PRO A 102 7.72 -13.23 12.82
C PRO A 102 8.33 -11.92 13.36
N PRO A 103 7.57 -10.82 13.52
CA PRO A 103 6.38 -10.71 14.38
C PRO A 103 5.15 -10.04 13.70
N VAL A 104 5.09 -10.02 12.37
CA VAL A 104 3.98 -9.38 11.65
C VAL A 104 2.72 -10.23 11.79
N ALA A 105 1.86 -9.89 12.75
CA ALA A 105 0.55 -10.50 12.91
C ALA A 105 -0.35 -10.10 11.72
N LEU A 106 -0.37 -10.95 10.70
CA LEU A 106 -1.34 -10.89 9.63
C LEU A 106 -2.74 -11.20 10.18
N HIS A 107 -3.58 -10.17 10.31
CA HIS A 107 -5.01 -10.38 10.43
C HIS A 107 -5.61 -10.45 9.02
N VAL A 108 -5.48 -11.61 8.37
CA VAL A 108 -6.20 -11.87 7.11
C VAL A 108 -7.65 -12.17 7.46
N THR A 109 -8.51 -11.16 7.45
CA THR A 109 -9.96 -11.39 7.49
C THR A 109 -10.43 -11.77 6.11
N ASN A 110 -10.37 -13.07 5.80
CA ASN A 110 -11.14 -13.62 4.69
C ASN A 110 -12.61 -13.72 5.13
N ARG A 111 -13.29 -12.57 5.28
CA ARG A 111 -14.75 -12.50 5.37
C ARG A 111 -15.24 -11.85 4.08
N PHE A 112 -15.31 -12.68 3.04
CA PHE A 112 -16.34 -12.50 2.04
C PHE A 112 -17.69 -12.54 2.78
N TRP A 113 -18.53 -11.54 2.54
CA TRP A 113 -19.91 -11.51 3.03
C TRP A 113 -20.66 -12.77 2.60
#